data_AF-A0A3Q3IJR0-F1
#
_entry.id   AF-A0A3Q3IJR0-F1
#
_cell.length_a   1.000
_cell.length_b   1.000
_cell.length_c   1.000
_cell.angle_alpha   90.00
_cell.angle_beta   90.00
_cell.angle_gamma   90.00
#
_symmetry.space_group_name_H-M   'P 1'
#
loop_
_entity.id
_entity.type
_entity.pdbx_description
1 polymer ?
#
loop_
_entity_poly.entity_id
_entity_poly.type
_entity_poly.pdbx_seq_one_letter_code
_entity_poly.pdbx_strand_id
1 'polypeptide(L)'
;MAPQVLQNGGFILGLIGAAALIAATTMNNWSIKDRQGDVVTSVYTYKGLWQNCETQSSGFTECRPLYGLLVSFQAVRALMIVGVVLSVLGAVISVFSLTCLTVNSMEDTTKAKMSLTAGIMFFIAGVCGIAGASIYANEIVTSFRMAAYNNYGGGYGGGGMMEGGMGMGGGMGGIPTYTFGPALFVAWIGGGVLIVGGILKSVAFKEMVKDEKPR
;
A
#
# COMPACT_ATOMS: atom_id res chain seq x y z
N MET A 1 -32.81 12.64 -0.39
CA MET A 1 -31.68 13.46 0.11
C MET A 1 -30.62 12.60 0.79
N ALA A 2 -30.93 11.83 1.83
CA ALA A 2 -29.96 10.95 2.52
C ALA A 2 -29.18 9.95 1.62
N PRO A 3 -29.81 9.19 0.69
CA PRO A 3 -29.08 8.21 -0.13
C PRO A 3 -28.09 8.86 -1.10
N GLN A 4 -28.42 10.04 -1.64
CA GLN A 4 -27.53 10.78 -2.54
C GLN A 4 -26.28 11.29 -1.82
N VAL A 5 -26.41 11.75 -0.57
CA VAL A 5 -25.27 12.19 0.25
C VAL A 5 -24.32 11.01 0.52
N LEU A 6 -24.86 9.84 0.89
CA LEU A 6 -24.07 8.63 1.11
C LEU A 6 -23.36 8.16 -0.18
N GLN A 7 -24.07 8.20 -1.32
CA GLN A 7 -23.53 7.80 -2.61
C GLN A 7 -22.38 8.72 -3.06
N ASN A 8 -22.57 10.04 -2.96
CA ASN A 8 -21.58 11.05 -3.32
C ASN A 8 -20.40 11.05 -2.36
N GLY A 9 -20.65 10.93 -1.05
CA GLY A 9 -19.60 10.80 -0.04
C GLY A 9 -18.75 9.57 -0.27
N GLY A 10 -19.36 8.41 -0.54
CA GLY A 10 -18.64 7.19 -0.88
C GLY A 10 -17.85 7.30 -2.18
N PHE A 11 -18.30 8.09 -3.16
CA PHE A 11 -17.54 8.38 -4.38
C PHE A 11 -16.31 9.25 -4.10
N ILE A 12 -16.46 10.35 -3.36
CA ILE A 12 -15.34 11.25 -3.02
C ILE A 12 -14.28 10.52 -2.21
N LEU A 13 -14.68 9.76 -1.18
CA LEU A 13 -13.76 8.92 -0.43
C LEU A 13 -13.10 7.87 -1.30
N GLY A 14 -13.85 7.24 -2.22
CA GLY A 14 -13.31 6.32 -3.21
C GLY A 14 -12.21 6.93 -4.06
N LEU A 15 -12.38 8.16 -4.54
CA LEU A 15 -11.37 8.88 -5.32
C LEU A 15 -10.12 9.21 -4.49
N ILE A 16 -10.30 9.72 -3.27
CA ILE A 16 -9.18 10.04 -2.36
C ILE A 16 -8.38 8.77 -2.05
N GLY A 17 -9.06 7.68 -1.72
CA GLY A 17 -8.41 6.41 -1.40
C GLY A 17 -7.74 5.76 -2.61
N ALA A 18 -8.32 5.86 -3.82
CA ALA A 18 -7.69 5.42 -5.06
C ALA A 18 -6.41 6.23 -5.36
N ALA A 19 -6.46 7.55 -5.23
CA ALA A 19 -5.30 8.42 -5.39
C ALA A 19 -4.19 8.09 -4.37
N ALA A 20 -4.56 7.84 -3.11
CA ALA A 20 -3.63 7.43 -2.08
C ALA A 20 -2.97 6.06 -2.38
N LEU A 21 -3.72 5.06 -2.86
CA LEU A 21 -3.14 3.77 -3.27
C LEU A 21 -2.20 3.90 -4.46
N ILE A 22 -2.54 4.71 -5.47
CA ILE A 22 -1.68 4.99 -6.62
C ILE A 22 -0.39 5.68 -6.16
N ALA A 23 -0.52 6.70 -5.31
CA ALA A 23 0.63 7.40 -4.74
C ALA A 23 1.53 6.45 -3.94
N ALA A 24 0.96 5.64 -3.04
CA ALA A 24 1.74 4.65 -2.28
C ALA A 24 2.45 3.65 -3.19
N THR A 25 1.78 3.16 -4.24
CA THR A 25 2.37 2.20 -5.20
C THR A 25 3.54 2.78 -5.98
N THR A 26 3.51 4.08 -6.30
CA THR A 26 4.56 4.75 -7.09
C THR A 26 5.67 5.34 -6.22
N MET A 27 5.42 5.53 -4.93
CA MET A 27 6.41 6.00 -3.97
C MET A 27 7.57 5.01 -3.80
N ASN A 28 8.78 5.56 -3.67
CA ASN A 28 10.01 4.78 -3.48
C ASN A 28 10.46 4.68 -2.01
N ASN A 29 9.66 5.16 -1.06
CA ASN A 29 10.00 5.25 0.36
C ASN A 29 9.06 4.37 1.22
N TRP A 30 9.07 3.07 0.92
CA TRP A 30 8.33 2.05 1.68
C TRP A 30 9.07 1.62 2.95
N SER A 31 10.40 1.60 2.91
CA SER A 31 11.23 1.46 4.10
C SER A 31 12.47 2.35 4.03
N ILE A 32 12.97 2.75 5.20
CA ILE A 32 14.11 3.66 5.33
C ILE A 32 15.17 3.00 6.21
N LYS A 33 16.42 2.96 5.76
CA LYS A 33 17.52 2.38 6.53
C LYS A 33 17.77 3.19 7.80
N ASP A 34 17.77 2.51 8.95
CA ASP A 34 18.18 3.07 10.24
C ASP A 34 19.71 3.12 10.31
N ARG A 35 20.26 4.22 10.84
CA ARG A 35 21.69 4.57 10.74
C ARG A 35 22.44 4.47 12.05
N GLN A 36 21.80 3.91 13.06
CA GLN A 36 22.41 3.79 14.37
C GLN A 36 23.60 2.81 14.31
N GLY A 37 24.83 3.34 14.37
CA GLY A 37 26.07 2.55 14.35
C GLY A 37 26.74 2.36 12.97
N ASP A 38 26.26 2.99 11.91
CA ASP A 38 26.88 2.89 10.58
C ASP A 38 28.07 3.84 10.44
N VAL A 39 29.17 3.38 9.81
CA VAL A 39 30.42 4.15 9.64
C VAL A 39 30.21 5.31 8.66
N VAL A 40 29.19 5.20 7.78
CA VAL A 40 28.83 6.22 6.79
C VAL A 40 27.38 6.68 7.03
N THR A 41 27.17 7.52 8.05
CA THR A 41 25.85 8.10 8.38
C THR A 41 25.32 9.10 7.36
N SER A 42 26.18 9.54 6.44
CA SER A 42 25.90 10.59 5.46
C SER A 42 25.19 10.10 4.19
N VAL A 43 24.92 8.79 4.06
CA VAL A 43 24.16 8.20 2.94
C VAL A 43 22.74 7.84 3.38
N TYR A 44 21.75 8.32 2.64
CA TYR A 44 20.33 8.08 2.88
C TYR A 44 19.81 6.96 1.96
N THR A 45 19.71 5.73 2.48
CA THR A 45 19.12 4.60 1.74
C THR A 45 17.63 4.45 2.05
N TYR A 46 16.80 4.45 1.02
CA TYR A 46 15.37 4.15 1.10
C TYR A 46 14.98 3.13 0.04
N LYS A 47 14.10 2.20 0.41
CA LYS A 47 13.64 1.13 -0.48
C LYS A 47 12.19 1.36 -0.86
N GLY A 48 11.93 1.26 -2.15
CA GLY A 48 10.61 1.33 -2.74
C GLY A 48 10.07 -0.05 -3.09
N LEU A 49 8.89 -0.06 -3.69
CA LEU A 49 8.31 -1.30 -4.20
C LEU A 49 8.98 -1.74 -5.51
N TRP A 50 9.43 -0.80 -6.33
CA TRP A 50 9.96 -1.04 -7.69
C TRP A 50 11.47 -0.82 -7.81
N GLN A 51 11.99 0.12 -7.03
CA GLN A 51 13.37 0.58 -7.07
C GLN A 51 13.85 0.92 -5.67
N ASN A 52 15.15 0.78 -5.44
CA ASN A 52 15.83 1.23 -4.23
C ASN A 52 16.62 2.47 -4.57
N CYS A 53 16.66 3.46 -3.69
CA CYS A 53 17.35 4.70 -3.93
C CYS A 53 18.28 5.03 -2.77
N GLU A 54 19.42 5.61 -3.12
CA GLU A 54 20.46 6.02 -2.19
C GLU A 54 20.84 7.47 -2.48
N THR A 55 20.69 8.35 -1.50
CA THR A 55 21.14 9.73 -1.61
C THR A 55 22.46 9.89 -0.87
N GLN A 56 23.50 10.26 -1.62
CA GLN A 56 24.85 10.47 -1.09
C GLN A 56 24.98 11.84 -0.41
N SER A 57 26.04 12.02 0.37
CA SER A 57 26.35 13.29 1.08
C SER A 57 26.54 14.48 0.14
N SER A 58 26.92 14.21 -1.12
CA SER A 58 27.05 15.18 -2.21
C SER A 58 25.72 15.67 -2.76
N GLY A 59 24.59 15.12 -2.30
CA GLY A 59 23.23 15.45 -2.75
C GLY A 59 22.75 14.68 -3.97
N PHE A 60 23.63 13.90 -4.63
CA PHE A 60 23.24 13.04 -5.74
C PHE A 60 22.40 11.85 -5.23
N THR A 61 21.31 11.57 -5.94
CA THR A 61 20.40 10.45 -5.66
C THR A 61 20.47 9.44 -6.78
N GLU A 62 20.93 8.24 -6.46
CA GLU A 62 21.05 7.12 -7.39
C GLU A 62 19.93 6.11 -7.08
N CYS A 63 19.07 5.85 -8.06
CA CYS A 63 17.99 4.87 -7.92
C CYS A 63 18.28 3.64 -8.78
N ARG A 64 18.36 2.48 -8.14
CA ARG A 64 18.55 1.19 -8.80
C ARG A 64 17.24 0.39 -8.85
N PRO A 65 16.73 0.06 -10.05
CA PRO A 65 15.58 -0.81 -10.19
C PRO A 65 15.83 -2.20 -9.58
N LEU A 66 14.80 -2.75 -8.95
CA LEU A 66 14.87 -4.04 -8.29
C LEU A 66 14.49 -5.16 -9.28
N TYR A 67 15.49 -5.69 -9.99
CA TYR A 67 15.33 -6.77 -10.99
C TYR A 67 15.28 -8.20 -10.41
N GLY A 68 15.18 -8.36 -9.09
CA GLY A 68 15.18 -9.67 -8.42
C GLY A 68 13.79 -10.17 -8.01
N LEU A 69 13.44 -11.39 -8.42
CA LEU A 69 12.27 -12.17 -8.01
C LEU A 69 12.40 -12.68 -6.56
N LEU A 70 12.52 -11.77 -5.58
CA LEU A 70 12.26 -12.15 -4.20
C LEU A 70 10.75 -12.35 -4.06
N VAL A 71 10.33 -13.60 -3.91
CA VAL A 71 8.94 -14.07 -3.96
C VAL A 71 8.00 -13.25 -3.05
N SER A 72 8.48 -12.78 -1.90
CA SER A 72 7.71 -11.94 -0.97
C SER A 72 7.35 -10.56 -1.55
N PHE A 73 8.27 -9.91 -2.28
CA PHE A 73 7.98 -8.61 -2.92
C PHE A 73 7.06 -8.75 -4.13
N GLN A 74 7.04 -9.91 -4.79
CA GLN A 74 6.13 -10.15 -5.91
C GLN A 74 4.67 -10.21 -5.45
N ALA A 75 4.39 -10.82 -4.30
CA ALA A 75 3.04 -10.87 -3.73
C ALA A 75 2.53 -9.46 -3.36
N VAL A 76 3.36 -8.63 -2.73
CA VAL A 76 2.99 -7.24 -2.38
C VAL A 76 2.74 -6.42 -3.65
N ARG A 77 3.60 -6.51 -4.66
CA ARG A 77 3.42 -5.84 -5.96
C ARG A 77 2.09 -6.23 -6.61
N ALA A 78 1.80 -7.53 -6.66
CA ALA A 78 0.56 -8.03 -7.25
C ALA A 78 -0.67 -7.49 -6.50
N LEU A 79 -0.68 -7.54 -5.17
CA LEU A 79 -1.78 -7.02 -4.35
C LEU A 79 -1.99 -5.52 -4.56
N MET A 80 -0.91 -4.73 -4.60
CA MET A 80 -0.99 -3.29 -4.82
C MET A 80 -1.51 -2.97 -6.23
N ILE A 81 -1.02 -3.65 -7.28
CA ILE A 81 -1.51 -3.47 -8.65
C ILE A 81 -2.99 -3.84 -8.76
N VAL A 82 -3.40 -4.99 -8.22
CA VAL A 82 -4.80 -5.43 -8.23
C VAL A 82 -5.67 -4.41 -7.49
N GLY A 83 -5.25 -3.92 -6.33
CA GLY A 83 -5.94 -2.88 -5.60
C GLY A 83 -6.10 -1.59 -6.42
N VAL A 84 -5.03 -1.13 -7.07
CA VAL A 84 -5.08 0.04 -7.95
C VAL A 84 -6.05 -0.17 -9.11
N VAL A 85 -5.96 -1.29 -9.84
CA VAL A 85 -6.84 -1.59 -10.98
C VAL A 85 -8.30 -1.63 -10.55
N LEU A 86 -8.62 -2.34 -9.47
CA LEU A 86 -9.98 -2.41 -8.95
C LEU A 86 -10.50 -1.04 -8.49
N SER A 87 -9.66 -0.21 -7.86
CA SER A 87 -10.06 1.13 -7.45
C SER A 87 -10.32 2.06 -8.64
N VAL A 88 -9.52 1.98 -9.71
CA VAL A 88 -9.71 2.78 -10.92
C VAL A 88 -10.99 2.35 -11.65
N LEU A 89 -11.20 1.05 -11.83
CA LEU A 89 -12.44 0.53 -12.43
C LEU A 89 -13.67 0.90 -11.59
N GLY A 90 -13.59 0.76 -10.27
CA GLY A 90 -14.64 1.18 -9.34
C GLY A 90 -14.94 2.68 -9.41
N ALA A 91 -13.92 3.52 -9.59
CA ALA A 91 -14.09 4.96 -9.77
C ALA A 91 -14.80 5.30 -11.09
N VAL A 92 -14.41 4.66 -12.20
CA VAL A 92 -15.07 4.83 -13.50
C VAL A 92 -16.55 4.44 -13.43
N ILE A 93 -16.85 3.26 -12.89
CA ILE A 93 -18.24 2.80 -12.70
C ILE A 93 -19.00 3.76 -11.77
N SER A 94 -18.34 4.25 -10.71
CA SER A 94 -18.96 5.21 -9.78
C SER A 94 -19.40 6.48 -10.47
N VAL A 95 -18.61 7.04 -11.40
CA VAL A 95 -18.97 8.25 -12.17
C VAL A 95 -20.29 8.03 -12.91
N PHE A 96 -20.45 6.89 -13.60
CA PHE A 96 -21.68 6.58 -14.33
C PHE A 96 -22.89 6.31 -13.41
N SER A 97 -22.66 5.98 -12.14
CA SER A 97 -23.74 5.72 -11.17
C SER A 97 -24.32 6.98 -10.50
N LEU A 98 -23.66 8.14 -10.62
CA LEU A 98 -24.07 9.36 -9.94
C LEU A 98 -25.40 9.89 -10.50
N THR A 99 -26.37 10.15 -9.63
CA THR A 99 -27.67 10.73 -10.01
C THR A 99 -27.56 12.18 -10.49
N CYS A 100 -26.49 12.90 -10.15
CA CYS A 100 -26.26 14.28 -10.59
C CYS A 100 -25.73 14.39 -12.03
N LEU A 101 -25.29 13.29 -12.66
CA LEU A 101 -24.84 13.28 -14.04
C LEU A 101 -25.99 12.82 -14.96
N THR A 102 -26.65 13.78 -15.62
CA THR A 102 -27.71 13.58 -16.63
C THR A 102 -27.21 13.02 -17.97
N VAL A 103 -25.96 12.55 -18.04
CA VAL A 103 -25.34 11.99 -19.26
C VAL A 103 -25.99 10.67 -19.68
N ASN A 104 -26.70 9.98 -18.80
CA ASN A 104 -27.25 8.65 -19.08
C ASN A 104 -28.73 8.58 -18.68
N SER A 105 -29.61 8.36 -19.65
CA SER A 105 -31.05 8.08 -19.48
C SER A 105 -31.31 6.67 -18.91
N MET A 106 -30.50 6.27 -17.93
CA MET A 106 -30.56 4.96 -17.29
C MET A 106 -31.57 5.00 -16.15
N GLU A 107 -32.34 3.91 -15.98
CA GLU A 107 -33.20 3.71 -14.82
C GLU A 107 -32.42 3.83 -13.50
N ASP A 108 -33.08 4.37 -12.47
CA ASP A 108 -32.48 4.55 -11.14
C ASP A 108 -32.07 3.21 -10.51
N THR A 109 -32.78 2.13 -10.81
CA THR A 109 -32.44 0.76 -10.40
C THR A 109 -31.09 0.30 -10.97
N THR A 110 -30.78 0.68 -12.21
CA THR A 110 -29.51 0.35 -12.86
C THR A 110 -28.38 1.16 -12.26
N LYS A 111 -28.60 2.46 -12.00
CA LYS A 111 -27.62 3.32 -11.33
C LYS A 111 -27.32 2.83 -9.91
N ALA A 112 -28.34 2.39 -9.17
CA ALA A 112 -28.18 1.82 -7.84
C ALA A 112 -27.31 0.56 -7.86
N LYS A 113 -27.57 -0.38 -8.79
CA LYS A 113 -26.76 -1.59 -8.97
C LYS A 113 -25.31 -1.27 -9.34
N MET A 114 -25.09 -0.34 -10.28
CA MET A 114 -23.74 0.11 -10.64
C MET A 114 -22.99 0.72 -9.45
N SER A 115 -23.69 1.51 -8.62
CA SER A 115 -23.10 2.08 -7.40
C SER A 115 -22.70 1.00 -6.38
N LEU A 116 -23.51 -0.07 -6.24
CA LEU A 116 -23.18 -1.21 -5.39
C LEU A 116 -21.94 -1.95 -5.91
N THR A 117 -21.89 -2.26 -7.21
CA THR A 117 -20.74 -2.92 -7.83
C THR A 117 -19.46 -2.11 -7.63
N ALA A 118 -19.51 -0.80 -7.83
CA ALA A 118 -18.39 0.08 -7.56
C ALA A 118 -17.98 0.09 -6.08
N GLY A 119 -18.95 0.06 -5.16
CA GLY A 119 -18.69 -0.04 -3.72
C GLY A 119 -17.95 -1.33 -3.33
N ILE A 120 -18.34 -2.47 -3.91
CA ILE A 120 -17.66 -3.75 -3.70
C ILE A 120 -16.23 -3.70 -4.25
N MET A 121 -16.02 -3.11 -5.44
CA MET A 121 -14.68 -2.95 -6.00
C MET A 121 -13.78 -2.09 -5.12
N PHE A 122 -14.28 -0.97 -4.58
CA PHE A 122 -13.54 -0.16 -3.61
C PHE A 122 -13.22 -0.91 -2.32
N PHE A 123 -14.16 -1.70 -1.81
CA PHE A 123 -13.92 -2.52 -0.62
C PHE A 123 -12.78 -3.52 -0.84
N ILE A 124 -12.85 -4.30 -1.93
CA ILE A 124 -11.81 -5.29 -2.26
C ILE A 124 -10.47 -4.59 -2.51
N ALA A 125 -10.46 -3.46 -3.24
CA ALA A 125 -9.26 -2.67 -3.47
C ALA A 125 -8.59 -2.20 -2.16
N GLY A 126 -9.39 -1.73 -1.20
CA GLY A 126 -8.89 -1.31 0.11
C GLY A 126 -8.30 -2.46 0.92
N VAL A 127 -8.95 -3.64 0.90
CA VAL A 127 -8.42 -4.86 1.52
C VAL A 127 -7.09 -5.27 0.89
N CYS A 128 -6.98 -5.26 -0.45
CA CYS A 128 -5.73 -5.56 -1.15
C CYS A 128 -4.61 -4.58 -0.76
N GLY A 129 -4.91 -3.28 -0.69
CA GLY A 129 -3.94 -2.26 -0.28
C GLY A 129 -3.45 -2.43 1.16
N ILE A 130 -4.35 -2.67 2.11
CA ILE A 130 -4.00 -2.93 3.51
C ILE A 130 -3.21 -4.23 3.65
N ALA A 131 -3.64 -5.30 2.97
CA ALA A 131 -2.93 -6.57 2.99
C ALA A 131 -1.51 -6.44 2.43
N GLY A 132 -1.35 -5.77 1.28
CA GLY A 132 -0.03 -5.52 0.68
C GLY A 132 0.90 -4.74 1.62
N ALA A 133 0.40 -3.65 2.20
CA ALA A 133 1.17 -2.86 3.17
C ALA A 133 1.50 -3.64 4.45
N SER A 134 0.58 -4.44 4.97
CA SER A 134 0.81 -5.27 6.17
C SER A 134 1.80 -6.40 5.94
N ILE A 135 1.80 -7.02 4.76
CA ILE A 135 2.81 -8.03 4.38
C ILE A 135 4.19 -7.37 4.31
N TYR A 136 4.30 -6.21 3.66
CA TYR A 136 5.57 -5.47 3.59
C TYR A 136 6.05 -5.04 4.99
N ALA A 137 5.14 -4.57 5.85
CA ALA A 137 5.46 -4.22 7.23
C ALA A 137 5.94 -5.43 8.04
N ASN A 138 5.38 -6.62 7.81
CA ASN A 138 5.82 -7.85 8.47
C ASN A 138 7.27 -8.20 8.08
N GLU A 139 7.65 -8.07 6.80
CA GLU A 139 9.03 -8.28 6.33
C GLU A 139 10.03 -7.31 6.99
N ILE A 140 9.61 -6.06 7.21
CA ILE A 140 10.42 -5.10 7.98
C ILE A 140 10.61 -5.59 9.41
N VAL A 141 9.53 -5.94 10.11
CA VAL A 141 9.58 -6.35 11.52
C VAL A 141 10.40 -7.63 11.70
N THR A 142 10.29 -8.59 10.80
CA THR A 142 11.11 -9.81 10.84
C THR A 142 12.59 -9.50 10.65
N SER A 143 12.93 -8.60 9.72
CA SER A 143 14.31 -8.15 9.51
C SER A 143 14.91 -7.47 10.75
N PHE A 144 14.13 -6.61 11.42
CA PHE A 144 14.53 -5.99 12.69
C PHE A 144 14.74 -7.01 13.81
N ARG A 145 13.83 -7.97 13.95
CA ARG A 145 13.93 -9.00 15.00
C ARG A 145 15.16 -9.87 14.80
N MET A 146 15.47 -10.26 13.57
CA MET A 146 16.69 -11.01 13.25
C MET A 146 17.95 -10.18 13.53
N ALA A 147 17.96 -8.89 13.16
CA ALA A 147 19.07 -8.01 13.44
C ALA A 147 19.33 -7.83 14.95
N ALA A 148 18.27 -7.63 15.74
CA ALA A 148 18.35 -7.52 17.19
C ALA A 148 18.85 -8.82 17.86
N TYR A 149 18.37 -9.97 17.40
CA TYR A 149 18.81 -11.27 17.91
C TYR A 149 20.30 -11.50 17.68
N ASN A 150 20.81 -11.20 16.48
CA ASN A 150 22.22 -11.34 16.16
C ASN A 150 23.12 -10.35 16.94
N ASN A 151 22.61 -9.17 17.30
CA ASN A 151 23.38 -8.17 18.04
C ASN A 151 23.53 -8.50 19.54
N TYR A 152 22.51 -9.10 20.16
CA TYR A 152 22.56 -9.53 21.57
C TYR A 152 23.09 -10.97 21.74
N GLY A 153 23.05 -11.79 20.70
CA GLY A 153 23.48 -13.20 20.68
C GLY A 153 24.94 -13.42 20.28
N GLY A 154 25.87 -12.62 20.79
CA GLY A 154 27.30 -12.94 20.70
C GLY A 154 27.61 -14.21 21.49
N GLY A 155 27.38 -15.40 20.92
CA GLY A 155 27.77 -16.67 21.54
C GLY A 155 27.04 -17.90 21.00
N TYR A 156 27.79 -18.69 20.21
CA TYR A 156 27.61 -20.12 19.91
C TYR A 156 26.38 -20.57 19.08
N GLY A 157 26.65 -20.87 17.80
CA GLY A 157 25.98 -21.99 17.11
C GLY A 157 25.45 -21.67 15.72
N GLY A 158 26.22 -21.99 14.67
CA GLY A 158 25.67 -22.10 13.31
C GLY A 158 26.69 -21.85 12.20
N GLY A 159 27.67 -22.74 12.05
CA GLY A 159 28.51 -22.79 10.85
C GLY A 159 27.69 -23.19 9.61
N GLY A 160 27.97 -22.55 8.48
CA GLY A 160 27.30 -22.86 7.20
C GLY A 160 27.77 -22.00 6.02
N MET A 161 29.04 -22.19 5.62
CA MET A 161 29.61 -22.03 4.27
C MET A 161 29.50 -20.67 3.54
N MET A 162 30.54 -19.84 3.62
CA MET A 162 31.19 -19.26 2.42
C MET A 162 32.70 -19.10 2.65
N GLU A 163 33.42 -20.03 2.01
CA GLU A 163 34.72 -19.90 1.33
C GLU A 163 35.66 -18.72 1.66
N GLY A 164 36.78 -19.06 2.30
CA GLY A 164 38.14 -18.63 1.92
C GLY A 164 38.48 -17.13 1.93
N GLY A 165 39.07 -16.65 3.03
CA GLY A 165 39.85 -15.41 3.01
C GLY A 165 40.23 -14.92 4.40
N MET A 166 41.50 -15.06 4.77
CA MET A 166 42.09 -14.33 5.90
C MET A 166 41.96 -12.82 5.64
N GLY A 167 41.22 -12.11 6.49
CA GLY A 167 41.01 -10.67 6.37
C GLY A 167 40.76 -10.04 7.74
N MET A 168 41.80 -9.38 8.25
CA MET A 168 41.75 -8.42 9.35
C MET A 168 40.60 -7.41 9.17
N GLY A 169 39.82 -7.18 10.23
CA GLY A 169 38.85 -6.08 10.26
C GLY A 169 37.66 -6.35 11.18
N GLY A 170 37.85 -6.19 12.49
CA GLY A 170 36.75 -6.08 13.44
C GLY A 170 35.97 -4.79 13.21
N GLY A 171 35.01 -4.82 12.29
CA GLY A 171 33.99 -3.79 12.14
C GLY A 171 32.74 -4.18 12.90
N MET A 172 32.24 -3.28 13.75
CA MET A 172 30.89 -3.33 14.36
C MET A 172 29.78 -3.14 13.30
N GLY A 173 29.77 -3.95 12.23
CA GLY A 173 28.76 -3.87 11.18
C GLY A 173 27.53 -4.68 11.57
N GLY A 174 26.66 -4.12 12.41
CA GLY A 174 25.34 -4.71 12.67
C GLY A 174 24.56 -4.91 11.36
N ILE A 175 23.70 -5.93 11.32
CA ILE A 175 22.81 -6.18 10.17
C ILE A 175 21.99 -4.90 9.92
N PRO A 176 21.95 -4.35 8.69
CA PRO A 176 21.28 -3.08 8.41
C PRO A 176 19.78 -3.20 8.70
N THR A 177 19.30 -2.36 9.61
CA THR A 177 17.91 -2.26 10.06
C THR A 177 17.12 -1.26 9.21
N TYR A 178 15.81 -1.49 9.03
CA TYR A 178 14.96 -0.69 8.13
C TYR A 178 13.65 -0.27 8.78
N THR A 179 13.43 1.00 9.06
CA THR A 179 12.17 1.52 9.63
C THR A 179 11.03 1.64 8.61
N PHE A 180 9.80 1.79 9.12
CA PHE A 180 8.61 2.03 8.30
C PHE A 180 8.73 3.36 7.52
N GLY A 181 8.59 3.29 6.20
CA GLY A 181 8.56 4.47 5.35
C GLY A 181 7.16 5.10 5.27
N PRO A 182 7.06 6.39 4.86
CA PRO A 182 5.80 7.11 4.74
C PRO A 182 4.80 6.44 3.77
N ALA A 183 5.27 5.75 2.73
CA ALA A 183 4.39 5.09 1.77
C ALA A 183 3.50 4.02 2.41
N LEU A 184 3.94 3.35 3.48
CA LEU A 184 3.14 2.38 4.22
C LEU A 184 1.93 3.01 4.90
N PHE A 185 2.13 4.17 5.53
CA PHE A 185 1.06 4.91 6.17
C PHE A 185 0.05 5.41 5.13
N VAL A 186 0.53 5.89 3.98
CA VAL A 186 -0.33 6.29 2.87
C VAL A 186 -1.15 5.10 2.34
N ALA A 187 -0.56 3.91 2.23
CA ALA A 187 -1.28 2.71 1.81
C ALA A 187 -2.33 2.26 2.83
N TRP A 188 -2.03 2.29 4.13
CA TRP A 188 -2.99 1.96 5.19
C TRP A 188 -4.15 2.95 5.25
N ILE A 189 -3.86 4.26 5.24
CA ILE A 189 -4.88 5.30 5.25
C ILE A 189 -5.71 5.22 3.98
N GLY A 190 -5.07 5.12 2.81
CA GLY A 190 -5.75 5.01 1.52
C GLY A 190 -6.65 3.78 1.42
N GLY A 191 -6.17 2.61 1.87
CA GLY A 191 -6.96 1.39 1.93
C GLY A 191 -8.13 1.48 2.90
N GLY A 192 -7.94 2.10 4.07
CA GLY A 192 -9.02 2.34 5.04
C GLY A 192 -10.09 3.27 4.48
N VAL A 193 -9.68 4.36 3.82
CA VAL A 193 -10.59 5.31 3.16
C VAL A 193 -11.38 4.63 2.05
N LEU A 194 -10.77 3.73 1.27
CA LEU A 194 -11.47 2.93 0.25
C LEU A 194 -12.52 1.99 0.85
N ILE A 195 -12.18 1.32 1.95
CA ILE A 195 -13.14 0.46 2.67
C ILE A 195 -14.35 1.27 3.14
N VAL A 196 -14.11 2.42 3.78
CA VAL A 196 -15.19 3.31 4.22
C VAL A 196 -16.02 3.78 3.03
N GLY A 197 -15.38 4.21 1.93
CA GLY A 197 -16.08 4.62 0.71
C GLY A 197 -16.95 3.51 0.10
N GLY A 198 -16.45 2.28 0.08
CA GLY A 198 -17.18 1.11 -0.39
C GLY A 198 -18.38 0.74 0.49
N ILE A 199 -18.22 0.84 1.82
CA ILE A 199 -19.32 0.62 2.78
C ILE A 199 -20.41 1.69 2.60
N LEU A 200 -20.04 2.96 2.49
CA LEU A 200 -21.00 4.05 2.29
C LEU A 200 -21.83 3.84 1.01
N LYS A 201 -21.20 3.42 -0.09
CA LYS A 201 -21.92 3.09 -1.34
C LYS A 201 -22.85 1.88 -1.18
N SER A 202 -22.45 0.88 -0.39
CA SER A 202 -23.29 -0.30 -0.11
C SER A 202 -24.50 0.05 0.76
N VAL A 203 -24.33 0.95 1.73
CA VAL A 203 -25.44 1.49 2.54
C VAL A 203 -26.36 2.36 1.69
N ALA A 204 -25.80 3.21 0.82
CA ALA A 204 -26.59 4.02 -0.12
C ALA A 204 -27.50 3.15 -1.00
N PHE A 205 -27.00 2.01 -1.51
CA PHE A 205 -27.81 1.05 -2.26
C PHE A 205 -29.00 0.50 -1.45
N LYS A 206 -28.78 0.12 -0.19
CA LYS A 206 -29.85 -0.37 0.68
C LYS A 206 -30.95 0.67 0.89
N GLU A 207 -30.57 1.93 1.09
CA GLU A 207 -31.53 3.03 1.23
C GLU A 207 -32.29 3.28 -0.08
N MET A 208 -31.60 3.29 -1.23
CA MET A 208 -32.24 3.47 -2.55
C MET A 208 -33.28 2.38 -2.86
N VAL A 209 -32.99 1.11 -2.54
CA VAL A 209 -33.94 0.00 -2.75
C VAL A 209 -35.13 0.05 -1.79
N LYS A 210 -34.92 0.55 -0.57
CA LYS A 210 -35.99 0.68 0.43
C LYS A 210 -37.02 1.73 0.03
N ASP A 211 -36.56 2.84 -0.56
CA ASP A 211 -37.42 3.93 -1.04
C ASP A 211 -38.27 3.52 -2.26
N GLU A 212 -37.85 2.51 -3.03
CA GLU A 212 -38.58 2.03 -4.21
C GLU A 212 -39.77 1.10 -3.91
N LYS A 213 -39.84 0.52 -2.69
CA LYS A 213 -40.94 -0.37 -2.33
C LYS A 213 -42.23 0.45 -2.13
N PRO A 214 -43.32 0.18 -2.87
CA PRO A 214 -44.58 0.89 -2.65
C PRO A 214 -45.07 0.58 -1.23
N ARG A 215 -45.43 1.66 -0.52
CA ARG A 215 -45.95 1.61 0.85
C ARG A 215 -47.38 1.09 0.88
#